data_AF-K1T202-F1
#
_entry.id   AF-K1T202-F1
#
_cell.length_a   1.000
_cell.length_b   1.000
_cell.length_c   1.000
_cell.angle_alpha   90.00
_cell.angle_beta   90.00
_cell.angle_gamma   90.00
#
_symmetry.space_group_name_H-M   'P 1'
#
loop_
_entity.id
_entity.type
_entity.pdbx_description
1 polymer ?
#
loop_
_entity_poly.entity_id
_entity_poly.type
_entity_poly.pdbx_seq_one_letter_code
_entity_poly.pdbx_strand_id
1 'polypeptide(L)'
;AGFVPIRKPGKLPAETIEESYEKEYGKDTVQMHKDAINEDDVVLLHDDLLATGGTMEAACKLVKQMNPKKVYVNFIIELKELHGKDVFGDDVEVEAVLSL
;
A
#
# COMPACT_ATOMS: atom_id res chain seq x y z
N ALA A 1 8.93 -4.90 16.16
CA ALA A 1 8.62 -5.05 14.72
C ALA A 1 7.45 -6.01 14.60
N GLY A 2 6.40 -5.62 13.87
CA GLY A 2 5.21 -6.42 13.62
C GLY A 2 4.98 -6.62 12.12
N PHE A 3 4.01 -7.46 11.77
CA PHE A 3 3.57 -7.65 10.39
C PHE A 3 2.06 -7.40 10.33
N VAL A 4 1.64 -6.49 9.46
CA VAL A 4 0.25 -6.08 9.30
C VAL A 4 -0.23 -6.47 7.89
N PRO A 5 -1.16 -7.42 7.75
CA PRO A 5 -1.66 -7.80 6.44
C PRO A 5 -2.71 -6.81 5.94
N ILE A 6 -2.57 -6.37 4.68
CA ILE A 6 -3.63 -5.71 3.92
C ILE A 6 -4.30 -6.77 3.03
N ARG A 7 -5.63 -6.87 3.10
CA ARG A 7 -6.39 -7.96 2.46
C ARG A 7 -7.63 -7.45 1.76
N LYS A 8 -8.20 -8.28 0.88
CA LYS A 8 -9.52 -8.03 0.30
C LYS A 8 -10.62 -8.05 1.37
N PRO A 9 -11.78 -7.42 1.09
CA PRO A 9 -12.92 -7.39 1.99
C PRO A 9 -13.31 -8.74 2.58
N GLY A 10 -13.57 -8.75 3.90
CA GLY A 10 -14.06 -9.93 4.61
C GLY A 10 -13.02 -11.00 4.93
N LYS A 11 -11.73 -10.73 4.72
CA LYS A 11 -10.63 -11.64 5.06
C LYS A 11 -9.99 -11.38 6.42
N LEU A 12 -10.23 -10.20 6.99
CA LEU A 12 -9.68 -9.77 8.27
C LEU A 12 -10.71 -9.99 9.39
N PRO A 13 -10.33 -10.59 10.53
CA PRO A 13 -11.29 -11.02 11.56
C PRO A 13 -11.75 -9.93 12.54
N ALA A 14 -11.06 -8.78 12.58
CA ALA A 14 -11.34 -7.67 13.49
C ALA A 14 -11.84 -6.46 12.69
N GLU A 15 -12.15 -5.36 13.37
CA GLU A 15 -12.65 -4.15 12.74
C GLU A 15 -11.63 -3.58 11.75
N THR A 16 -12.09 -3.17 10.55
CA THR A 16 -11.22 -2.71 9.47
C THR A 16 -11.53 -1.29 9.03
N ILE A 17 -10.51 -0.58 8.55
CA ILE A 17 -10.66 0.51 7.57
C ILE A 17 -10.50 -0.06 6.17
N GLU A 18 -11.07 0.64 5.18
CA GLU A 18 -11.04 0.21 3.78
C GLU A 18 -10.79 1.38 2.82
N GLU A 19 -10.09 1.08 1.73
CA GLU A 19 -9.83 2.02 0.65
C GLU A 19 -10.10 1.29 -0.66
N SER A 20 -10.77 1.98 -1.57
CA SER A 20 -11.11 1.43 -2.87
C SER A 20 -10.46 2.21 -3.99
N TYR A 21 -10.10 1.52 -5.07
CA TYR A 21 -9.41 2.11 -6.21
C TYR A 21 -9.97 1.58 -7.52
N GLU A 22 -9.82 2.39 -8.57
CA GLU A 22 -10.29 2.07 -9.90
C GLU A 22 -9.35 1.08 -10.61
N LYS A 23 -9.93 0.22 -11.43
CA LYS A 23 -9.24 -0.66 -12.37
C LYS A 23 -9.75 -0.36 -13.77
N GLU A 24 -9.06 -0.89 -14.78
CA GLU A 24 -9.50 -0.80 -16.19
C GLU A 24 -10.96 -1.27 -16.34
N TYR A 25 -11.35 -2.30 -15.59
CA TYR A 25 -12.73 -2.76 -15.50
C TYR A 25 -13.16 -2.88 -14.04
N GLY A 26 -13.80 -1.82 -13.55
CA GLY A 26 -14.47 -1.79 -12.25
C GLY A 26 -13.62 -1.22 -11.13
N LYS A 27 -13.89 -1.69 -9.91
CA LYS A 27 -13.34 -1.16 -8.67
C LYS A 27 -12.91 -2.33 -7.80
N ASP A 28 -11.77 -2.22 -7.14
CA ASP A 28 -11.34 -3.17 -6.11
C ASP A 28 -11.18 -2.45 -4.77
N THR A 29 -11.07 -3.20 -3.69
CA THR A 29 -11.00 -2.65 -2.33
C THR A 29 -10.00 -3.45 -1.51
N VAL A 30 -9.26 -2.75 -0.67
CA VAL A 30 -8.34 -3.33 0.31
C VAL A 30 -8.74 -2.89 1.71
N GLN A 31 -8.42 -3.73 2.69
CA GLN A 31 -8.75 -3.55 4.10
C GLN A 31 -7.53 -3.78 4.99
N MET A 32 -7.48 -3.06 6.09
CA MET A 32 -6.49 -3.18 7.17
C MET A 32 -7.20 -3.08 8.52
N HIS A 33 -6.73 -3.80 9.55
CA HIS A 33 -7.29 -3.65 10.90
C HIS A 33 -7.08 -2.23 11.45
N LYS A 34 -8.09 -1.70 12.14
CA LYS A 34 -8.08 -0.32 12.68
C LYS A 34 -7.06 -0.10 13.80
N ASP A 35 -6.59 -1.15 14.44
CA ASP A 35 -5.66 -1.12 15.58
C ASP A 35 -4.23 -1.51 15.18
N ALA A 36 -3.96 -1.65 13.88
CA ALA A 36 -2.71 -2.23 13.41
C ALA A 36 -1.51 -1.26 13.42
N ILE A 37 -1.75 0.05 13.33
CA ILE A 37 -0.74 1.11 13.17
C ILE A 37 -1.09 2.30 14.07
N ASN A 38 -0.09 2.90 14.69
CA ASN A 38 -0.21 4.13 15.48
C ASN A 38 0.77 5.23 14.98
N GLU A 39 0.70 6.41 15.59
CA GLU A 39 1.46 7.59 15.15
C GLU A 39 2.98 7.50 15.36
N ASP A 40 3.46 6.64 16.25
CA ASP A 40 4.88 6.43 16.48
C ASP A 40 5.52 5.45 15.49
N ASP A 41 4.69 4.70 14.74
CA ASP A 41 5.17 3.65 13.85
C ASP A 41 5.87 4.22 12.61
N VAL A 42 6.95 3.54 12.21
CA VAL A 42 7.59 3.70 10.91
C VAL A 42 7.22 2.49 10.06
N VAL A 43 6.51 2.73 8.97
CA VAL A 43 5.87 1.68 8.17
C VAL A 43 6.60 1.48 6.86
N LEU A 44 6.94 0.23 6.55
CA LEU A 44 7.36 -0.20 5.23
C LEU A 44 6.24 -1.02 4.60
N LEU A 45 5.66 -0.51 3.53
CA LEU A 45 4.78 -1.26 2.64
C LEU A 45 5.64 -2.08 1.67
N HIS A 46 5.25 -3.33 1.44
CA HIS A 46 6.00 -4.25 0.58
C HIS A 46 5.07 -5.10 -0.28
N ASP A 47 5.44 -5.28 -1.54
CA ASP A 47 4.83 -6.24 -2.47
C ASP A 47 5.90 -6.81 -3.41
N ASP A 48 5.57 -7.88 -4.12
CA ASP A 48 6.51 -8.52 -5.03
C ASP A 48 6.78 -7.67 -6.30
N LEU A 49 5.74 -7.14 -6.93
CA LEU A 49 5.81 -6.48 -8.23
C LEU A 49 5.00 -5.18 -8.30
N LEU A 50 5.66 -4.10 -8.73
CA LEU A 50 5.03 -2.84 -9.11
C LEU A 50 4.70 -2.83 -10.61
N ALA A 51 3.41 -2.86 -10.91
CA ALA A 51 2.86 -2.63 -12.25
C ALA A 51 2.32 -1.19 -12.38
N THR A 52 0.99 -1.00 -12.38
CA THR A 52 0.36 0.34 -12.47
C THR A 52 0.27 1.08 -11.12
N GLY A 53 0.62 0.43 -10.01
CA GLY A 53 0.67 1.07 -8.68
C GLY A 53 -0.67 1.17 -7.92
N GLY A 54 -1.83 1.06 -8.57
CA GLY A 54 -3.13 1.36 -7.94
C GLY A 54 -3.45 0.59 -6.64
N THR A 55 -3.10 -0.70 -6.55
CA THR A 55 -3.29 -1.48 -5.31
C THR A 55 -2.44 -0.92 -4.16
N MET A 56 -1.17 -0.60 -4.45
CA MET A 56 -0.25 -0.10 -3.43
C MET A 56 -0.55 1.36 -3.07
N GLU A 57 -1.06 2.16 -4.01
CA GLU A 57 -1.56 3.50 -3.73
C GLU A 57 -2.72 3.45 -2.71
N ALA A 58 -3.68 2.55 -2.90
CA ALA A 58 -4.78 2.35 -1.95
C ALA A 58 -4.28 1.86 -0.58
N ALA A 59 -3.32 0.93 -0.56
CA ALA A 59 -2.66 0.49 0.67
C ALA A 59 -1.94 1.66 1.39
N CYS A 60 -1.25 2.52 0.64
CA CYS A 60 -0.58 3.70 1.17
C CYS A 60 -1.57 4.70 1.76
N LYS A 61 -2.71 4.95 1.10
CA LYS A 61 -3.80 5.80 1.63
C LYS A 61 -4.36 5.24 2.93
N LEU A 62 -4.61 3.93 3.03
CA LEU A 62 -5.03 3.29 4.29
C LEU A 62 -4.04 3.51 5.42
N VAL A 63 -2.76 3.28 5.15
CA VAL A 63 -1.70 3.48 6.14
C VAL A 63 -1.63 4.94 6.58
N LYS A 64 -1.72 5.89 5.65
CA LYS A 64 -1.69 7.33 5.96
C LYS A 64 -2.88 7.78 6.82
N GLN A 65 -4.05 7.14 6.72
CA GLN A 65 -5.20 7.42 7.61
C GLN A 65 -4.88 7.15 9.09
N MET A 66 -3.89 6.29 9.37
CA MET A 66 -3.42 5.98 10.73
C MET A 66 -2.35 6.96 11.25
N ASN A 67 -1.97 7.95 10.44
CA ASN A 67 -0.98 8.99 10.75
C ASN A 67 0.37 8.47 11.30
N PRO A 68 1.00 7.43 10.71
CA PRO A 68 2.28 6.94 11.18
C PRO A 68 3.38 7.99 10.97
N LYS A 69 4.43 7.90 11.78
CA LYS A 69 5.59 8.79 11.75
C LYS A 69 6.24 8.90 10.37
N LYS A 70 6.32 7.79 9.62
CA LYS A 70 6.87 7.74 8.26
C LYS A 70 6.38 6.52 7.50
N VAL A 71 6.23 6.66 6.18
CA VAL A 71 5.86 5.58 5.26
C VAL A 71 6.93 5.42 4.18
N TYR A 72 7.32 4.18 3.93
CA TYR A 72 8.19 3.74 2.84
C TYR A 72 7.44 2.69 2.02
N VAL A 73 7.79 2.56 0.74
CA VAL A 73 7.26 1.52 -0.14
C VAL A 73 8.44 0.80 -0.81
N ASN A 74 8.41 -0.53 -0.81
CA ASN A 74 9.41 -1.34 -1.47
C ASN A 74 8.80 -2.45 -2.33
N PHE A 75 9.43 -2.72 -3.47
CA PHE A 75 9.11 -3.84 -4.35
C PHE A 75 10.35 -4.69 -4.66
N ILE A 76 10.13 -5.95 -5.02
CA ILE A 76 11.20 -6.77 -5.61
C ILE A 76 11.42 -6.36 -7.07
N ILE A 77 10.34 -6.22 -7.84
CA ILE A 77 10.37 -5.90 -9.28
C ILE A 77 9.51 -4.67 -9.57
N GLU A 78 9.99 -3.77 -10.43
CA GLU A 78 9.21 -2.69 -11.05
C GLU A 78 9.15 -2.87 -12.57
N LEU A 79 7.97 -2.69 -13.16
CA LEU A 79 7.77 -2.59 -14.61
C LEU A 79 7.78 -1.10 -15.02
N LYS A 80 8.92 -0.58 -15.48
CA LYS A 80 9.12 0.86 -15.70
C LYS A 80 8.16 1.46 -16.72
N GLU A 81 7.83 0.70 -17.77
CA GLU A 81 6.93 1.14 -18.84
C GLU A 81 5.51 1.44 -18.36
N LEU A 82 5.13 0.95 -17.18
CA LEU A 82 3.81 1.17 -16.60
C LEU A 82 3.75 2.39 -15.66
N HIS A 83 4.86 3.08 -15.44
CA HIS A 83 4.91 4.32 -14.65
C HIS A 83 4.29 4.20 -13.25
N GLY A 84 4.38 3.02 -12.63
CA GLY A 84 3.68 2.72 -11.38
C GLY A 84 4.13 3.57 -10.18
N LYS A 85 5.32 4.19 -10.22
CA LYS A 85 5.79 5.10 -9.17
C LYS A 85 5.08 6.45 -9.17
N ASP A 86 4.51 6.85 -10.31
CA ASP A 86 3.92 8.18 -10.49
C ASP A 86 2.63 8.36 -9.69
N VAL A 87 2.04 7.28 -9.18
CA VAL A 87 0.83 7.33 -8.32
C VAL A 87 1.14 7.75 -6.89
N PHE A 88 2.41 7.72 -6.46
CA PHE A 88 2.79 8.08 -5.10
C PHE A 88 3.14 9.57 -5.01
N GLY A 89 2.81 10.19 -3.87
CA GLY A 89 3.21 11.57 -3.58
C GLY A 89 4.68 11.68 -3.17
N ASP A 90 5.23 12.89 -3.30
CA ASP A 90 6.64 13.20 -2.98
C ASP A 90 7.03 12.92 -1.51
N ASP A 91 6.06 12.72 -0.63
CA ASP A 91 6.28 12.42 0.79
C ASP A 91 6.61 10.94 1.07
N VAL A 92 6.44 10.07 0.06
CA VAL A 92 6.66 8.63 0.11
C VAL A 92 7.90 8.25 -0.69
N GLU A 93 8.83 7.56 -0.05
CA GLU A 93 10.02 7.02 -0.72
C GLU A 93 9.70 5.62 -1.26
N VAL A 94 9.92 5.41 -2.55
CA VAL A 94 9.53 4.19 -3.28
C VAL A 94 10.74 3.56 -3.96
N GLU A 95 11.10 2.36 -3.51
CA GLU A 95 12.28 1.64 -4.01
C GLU A 95 11.92 0.29 -4.63
N ALA A 96 12.69 -0.14 -5.62
CA ALA A 96 12.57 -1.47 -6.22
C ALA A 96 13.95 -2.09 -6.39
N VAL A 97 14.08 -3.38 -6.08
CA VAL A 97 15.38 -4.08 -6.20
C VAL A 97 15.77 -4.28 -7.66
N LEU A 98 14.81 -4.64 -8.50
CA LEU A 98 14.97 -4.83 -9.93
C LEU A 98 14.01 -3.92 -10.67
N SER A 99 14.48 -3.31 -11.76
CA SER A 99 13.61 -2.58 -12.69
C SER A 99 13.72 -3.19 -14.07
N LEU A 100 12.58 -3.61 -14.60
CA LEU A 100 12.40 -4.15 -15.95
C LEU A 100 11.85 -3.07 -16.87
#